data_AF-A0A921V3L5-F1
#
_entry.id   AF-A0A921V3L5-F1
#
_cell.length_a   1.000
_cell.length_b   1.000
_cell.length_c   1.000
_cell.angle_alpha   90.00
_cell.angle_beta   90.00
_cell.angle_gamma   90.00
#
_symmetry.space_group_name_H-M   'P 1'
#
loop_
_entity.id
_entity.type
_entity.pdbx_description
1 polymer ?
#
loop_
_entity_poly.entity_id
_entity_poly.type
_entity_poly.pdbx_seq_one_letter_code
_entity_poly.pdbx_strand_id
1 'polypeptide(L)'
;MGGAPWGYKTSDATMASPEQWADHYPTCAGSRQSPIDITTTTSGSVAARSLAFSGECDSYSLTQPDESSKASITIHVATDRGDTSDCDGAGCDDGGGDGNEIHL
;
A
#
# COMPACT_ATOMS: atom_id res chain seq x y z
N MET A 1 15.75 -2.36 -20.01
CA MET A 1 15.19 -1.09 -20.50
C MET A 1 14.93 -0.21 -19.29
N GLY A 2 15.85 0.71 -18.96
CA GLY A 2 15.65 1.68 -17.89
C GLY A 2 15.05 2.96 -18.47
N GLY A 3 13.94 3.44 -17.91
CA GLY A 3 13.33 4.70 -18.33
C GLY A 3 14.18 5.92 -17.97
N ALA A 4 13.89 7.07 -18.60
CA ALA A 4 14.57 8.33 -18.31
C ALA A 4 14.30 8.79 -16.87
N PRO A 5 15.23 9.49 -16.20
CA PRO A 5 14.92 10.16 -14.94
C PRO A 5 13.67 11.04 -15.07
N TRP A 6 12.79 10.99 -14.08
CA TRP A 6 11.51 11.70 -14.09
C TRP A 6 11.31 12.44 -12.76
N GLY A 7 10.55 13.52 -12.80
CA GLY A 7 10.18 14.29 -11.62
C GLY A 7 9.12 15.33 -11.96
N TYR A 8 8.65 16.06 -10.94
CA TYR A 8 7.67 17.14 -11.12
C TYR A 8 8.33 18.52 -11.34
N LYS A 9 9.65 18.62 -11.18
CA LYS A 9 10.40 19.88 -11.33
C LYS A 9 10.57 20.23 -12.80
N THR A 10 9.62 20.99 -13.35
CA THR A 10 9.64 21.44 -14.75
C THR A 10 10.84 22.34 -15.10
N SER A 11 11.50 22.93 -14.11
CA SER A 11 12.71 23.75 -14.30
C SER A 11 14.01 22.93 -14.38
N ASP A 12 13.97 21.62 -14.11
CA ASP A 12 15.13 20.74 -14.20
C ASP A 12 15.16 20.02 -15.55
N ALA A 13 16.03 20.49 -16.45
CA ALA A 13 16.16 19.91 -17.79
C ALA A 13 16.78 18.49 -17.81
N THR A 14 17.24 17.98 -16.68
CA THR A 14 17.80 16.62 -16.58
C THR A 14 16.75 15.55 -16.32
N MET A 15 15.51 15.93 -16.03
CA MET A 15 14.39 15.04 -15.73
C MET A 15 13.22 15.29 -16.69
N ALA A 16 12.54 14.21 -17.10
CA ALA A 16 11.30 14.31 -17.83
C ALA A 16 10.19 14.87 -16.93
N SER A 17 9.57 15.97 -17.36
CA SER A 17 8.38 16.54 -16.72
C SER A 17 7.13 15.70 -17.02
N PRO A 18 6.00 15.92 -16.31
CA PRO A 18 4.75 15.21 -16.57
C PRO A 18 4.30 15.22 -18.04
N GLU A 19 4.55 16.33 -18.76
CA GLU A 19 4.23 16.46 -20.19
C GLU A 19 5.09 15.55 -21.08
N GLN A 20 6.28 15.18 -20.61
CA GLN A 20 7.27 14.37 -21.33
C GLN A 20 7.26 12.90 -20.91
N TRP A 21 6.54 12.54 -19.83
CA TRP A 21 6.49 11.15 -19.37
C TRP A 21 6.00 10.19 -20.44
N ALA A 22 5.05 10.61 -21.27
CA ALA A 22 4.53 9.82 -22.39
C ALA A 22 5.61 9.40 -23.41
N ASP A 23 6.63 10.24 -23.61
CA ASP A 23 7.71 9.99 -24.58
C ASP A 23 8.67 8.89 -24.10
N HIS A 24 8.78 8.72 -22.78
CA HIS A 24 9.69 7.76 -22.14
C HIS A 24 8.98 6.54 -21.53
N TYR A 25 7.71 6.69 -21.20
CA TYR A 25 6.85 5.72 -20.54
C TYR A 25 5.51 5.64 -21.28
N PRO A 26 5.38 4.80 -22.33
CA PRO A 26 4.21 4.81 -23.21
C PRO A 26 2.87 4.58 -22.49
N THR A 27 2.88 3.90 -21.33
CA THR A 27 1.69 3.71 -20.50
C THR A 27 1.12 5.01 -19.94
N CYS A 28 1.94 6.06 -19.79
CA CYS A 28 1.50 7.39 -19.37
C CYS A 28 0.64 8.11 -20.43
N ALA A 29 0.71 7.69 -21.69
CA ALA A 29 -0.14 8.20 -22.77
C ALA A 29 -1.48 7.45 -22.91
N GLY A 30 -1.79 6.51 -22.00
CA GLY A 30 -3.01 5.71 -22.07
C GLY A 30 -4.29 6.51 -21.81
N SER A 31 -5.46 5.98 -22.19
CA SER A 31 -6.75 6.66 -22.02
C SER A 31 -7.39 6.55 -20.63
N ARG A 32 -6.69 5.94 -19.67
CA ARG A 32 -7.18 5.65 -18.31
C ARG A 32 -6.19 6.12 -17.25
N GLN A 33 -5.57 7.28 -17.46
CA GLN A 33 -4.65 7.86 -16.48
C GLN A 33 -5.40 8.47 -15.30
N SER A 34 -4.65 8.62 -14.20
CA SER A 34 -5.03 9.39 -13.02
C SER A 34 -3.95 10.45 -12.77
N PRO A 35 -4.26 11.56 -12.07
CA PRO A 35 -5.56 11.92 -11.49
C PRO A 35 -6.56 12.44 -12.53
N ILE A 36 -7.85 12.50 -12.14
CA ILE A 36 -8.92 13.14 -12.90
C ILE A 36 -9.73 14.06 -11.99
N ASP A 37 -10.47 15.00 -12.58
CA ASP A 37 -11.51 15.74 -11.87
C ASP A 37 -12.76 14.87 -11.70
N ILE A 38 -13.22 14.68 -10.45
CA ILE A 38 -14.40 13.88 -10.14
C ILE A 38 -15.61 14.81 -10.06
N THR A 39 -16.46 14.75 -11.08
CA THR A 39 -17.72 15.50 -11.09
C THR A 39 -18.79 14.76 -10.28
N THR A 40 -19.26 15.37 -9.19
CA THR A 40 -20.35 14.80 -8.39
C THR A 40 -21.69 15.21 -8.99
N THR A 41 -22.48 14.24 -9.44
CA THR A 41 -23.88 14.45 -9.81
C THR A 41 -24.78 13.73 -8.81
N THR A 42 -25.90 14.35 -8.42
CA THR A 42 -26.86 13.76 -7.46
C THR A 42 -27.62 12.56 -8.05
N SER A 43 -27.45 12.31 -9.35
CA SER A 43 -28.29 11.42 -10.15
C SER A 43 -27.47 10.23 -10.65
N GLY A 44 -27.08 9.34 -9.74
CA GLY A 44 -26.27 8.17 -10.09
C GLY A 44 -25.84 7.39 -8.86
N SER A 45 -26.78 6.65 -8.24
CA SER A 45 -26.42 5.71 -7.19
C SER A 45 -25.97 4.41 -7.83
N VAL A 46 -24.66 4.16 -7.85
CA VAL A 46 -24.14 2.80 -8.06
C VAL A 46 -24.27 2.09 -6.72
N ALA A 47 -24.68 0.82 -6.73
CA ALA A 47 -24.76 0.02 -5.51
C ALA A 47 -23.41 0.04 -4.77
N ALA A 48 -23.32 0.83 -3.71
CA ALA A 48 -22.12 0.93 -2.90
C ALA A 48 -22.04 -0.30 -1.99
N ARG A 49 -20.88 -0.96 -1.98
CA ARG A 49 -20.57 -1.95 -0.94
C ARG A 49 -19.88 -1.22 0.20
N SER A 50 -20.22 -1.59 1.44
CA SER A 50 -19.52 -1.05 2.61
C SER A 50 -18.05 -1.44 2.54
N LEU A 51 -17.17 -0.45 2.55
CA LEU A 51 -15.75 -0.63 2.70
C LEU A 51 -15.43 -0.53 4.20
N ALA A 52 -14.80 -1.55 4.75
CA ALA A 52 -14.30 -1.55 6.12
C ALA A 52 -12.77 -1.63 6.07
N PHE A 53 -12.12 -0.77 6.84
CA PHE A 53 -10.68 -0.80 7.05
C PHE A 53 -10.43 -1.37 8.44
N SER A 54 -9.53 -2.34 8.55
CA SER A 54 -9.13 -2.98 9.80
C SER A 54 -7.63 -3.23 9.79
N GLY A 55 -7.07 -3.50 10.97
CA GLY A 55 -5.64 -3.67 11.20
C GLY A 55 -5.05 -2.55 12.07
N GLU A 56 -3.95 -2.86 12.73
CA GLU A 56 -3.18 -1.93 13.55
C GLU A 56 -1.90 -1.54 12.79
N CYS A 57 -1.51 -0.27 12.88
CA CYS A 57 -0.28 0.24 12.30
C CYS A 57 0.76 0.43 13.41
N ASP A 58 1.17 -0.66 14.05
CA ASP A 58 2.06 -0.62 15.22
C ASP A 58 3.47 -0.13 14.87
N SER A 59 3.89 -0.33 13.62
CA SER A 59 5.17 0.14 13.12
C SER A 59 5.04 0.64 11.68
N TYR A 60 5.59 1.83 11.45
CA TYR A 60 5.77 2.39 10.12
C TYR A 60 7.16 2.99 10.01
N SER A 61 7.75 2.92 8.83
CA SER A 61 9.01 3.59 8.50
C SER A 61 8.72 4.75 7.55
N LEU A 62 9.20 5.94 7.90
CA LEU A 62 9.11 7.11 7.01
C LEU A 62 10.41 7.27 6.25
N THR A 63 10.28 7.45 4.95
CA THR A 63 11.36 7.92 4.09
C THR A 63 10.89 9.21 3.43
N GLN A 64 11.72 10.24 3.42
CA GLN A 64 11.45 11.51 2.74
C GLN A 64 12.34 11.63 1.50
N PRO A 65 11.96 11.05 0.35
CA PRO A 65 12.58 11.40 -0.93
C PRO A 65 12.17 12.82 -1.36
N ASP A 66 12.87 13.35 -2.37
CA ASP A 66 12.74 14.74 -2.83
C ASP A 66 11.33 15.10 -3.36
N GLU A 67 10.53 14.11 -3.75
CA GLU A 67 9.24 14.32 -4.41
C GLU A 67 8.02 14.08 -3.51
N SER A 68 8.11 13.23 -2.47
CA SER A 68 6.98 12.94 -1.57
C SER A 68 7.42 12.17 -0.33
N SER A 69 6.81 12.40 0.83
CA SER A 69 7.06 11.55 2.00
C SER A 69 6.39 10.18 1.84
N LYS A 70 7.14 9.10 1.97
CA LYS A 70 6.66 7.73 1.87
C LYS A 70 6.68 7.06 3.25
N ALA A 71 5.52 6.63 3.72
CA ALA A 71 5.43 5.68 4.83
C ALA A 71 5.38 4.25 4.28
N SER A 72 6.18 3.35 4.85
CA SER A 72 6.07 1.91 4.64
C SER A 72 5.57 1.28 5.93
N ILE A 73 4.40 0.63 5.85
CA ILE A 73 3.76 -0.03 6.99
C ILE A 73 4.12 -1.52 6.93
N THR A 74 4.61 -2.06 8.04
CA THR A 74 4.76 -3.51 8.20
C THR A 74 3.55 -4.01 8.96
N ILE A 75 2.67 -4.73 8.28
CA ILE A 75 1.51 -5.35 8.93
C ILE A 75 2.01 -6.65 9.54
N HIS A 76 2.11 -6.69 10.87
CA HIS A 76 2.19 -7.97 11.57
C HIS A 76 0.79 -8.58 11.49
N VAL A 77 0.62 -9.59 10.64
CA VAL A 77 -0.55 -10.44 10.75
C VAL A 77 -0.45 -11.05 12.13
N ALA A 78 -1.40 -10.76 13.01
CA ALA A 78 -1.53 -11.50 14.25
C ALA A 78 -1.71 -12.96 13.84
N THR A 79 -0.63 -13.75 13.90
CA THR A 79 -0.75 -15.20 14.03
C THR A 79 -1.63 -15.40 15.23
N ASP A 80 -2.76 -16.09 15.04
CA ASP A 80 -3.81 -16.36 16.02
C ASP A 80 -3.35 -16.02 17.43
N ARG A 81 -4.01 -15.05 18.09
CA ARG A 81 -3.94 -14.99 19.55
C ARG A 81 -4.38 -16.38 19.97
N GLY A 82 -3.41 -17.23 20.29
CA GLY A 82 -3.66 -18.61 20.69
C GLY A 82 -4.79 -18.54 21.68
N ASP A 83 -5.85 -19.27 21.36
CA ASP A 83 -7.11 -19.26 22.08
C ASP A 83 -6.81 -19.37 23.58
N THR A 84 -6.76 -18.25 24.31
CA THR A 84 -6.47 -18.26 25.76
C THR A 84 -7.71 -18.70 26.54
N SER A 85 -8.59 -19.50 25.92
CA SER A 85 -9.84 -19.95 26.49
C SER A 85 -9.68 -20.98 27.60
N ASP A 86 -8.46 -21.42 27.94
CA ASP A 86 -8.25 -22.41 28.99
C ASP A 86 -7.01 -22.12 29.86
N CYS A 87 -6.97 -20.92 30.44
CA CYS A 87 -5.98 -20.57 31.48
C CYS A 87 -6.67 -20.50 32.85
N ASP A 88 -7.07 -21.65 33.39
CA ASP A 88 -7.56 -21.76 34.77
C ASP A 88 -6.39 -21.68 35.76
N GLY A 89 -5.91 -20.46 36.05
CA GLY A 89 -5.19 -20.09 37.29
C GLY A 89 -3.91 -20.86 37.68
N ALA A 90 -3.46 -21.85 36.90
CA ALA A 90 -2.38 -22.76 37.23
C ALA A 90 -1.44 -23.02 36.04
N GLY A 91 -1.08 -21.97 35.30
CA GLY A 91 -0.04 -22.02 34.26
C GLY A 91 -0.51 -22.63 32.93
N CYS A 92 -0.05 -22.05 31.83
CA CYS A 92 -0.28 -22.56 30.48
C CYS A 92 0.72 -23.68 30.20
N ASP A 93 0.25 -24.88 29.85
CA ASP A 93 1.13 -25.94 29.36
C ASP A 93 1.48 -25.60 27.89
N ASP A 94 2.73 -25.20 27.64
CA ASP A 94 3.23 -24.90 26.29
C ASP A 94 3.40 -26.22 25.52
N GLY A 95 2.26 -26.79 25.08
CA GLY A 95 2.21 -27.99 24.26
C GLY A 95 3.04 -27.80 22.99
N GLY A 96 4.19 -28.46 22.94
CA GLY A 96 5.13 -28.42 21.83
C GLY A 96 4.46 -28.86 20.52
N GLY A 97 4.33 -27.93 19.59
CA GLY A 97 3.94 -28.16 18.20
C GLY A 97 5.16 -28.02 17.28
N ASP A 98 5.54 -29.13 16.70
CA ASP A 98 6.52 -29.33 15.64
C ASP A 98 6.27 -28.42 14.43
N GLY A 99 7.27 -27.60 14.10
CA GLY A 99 7.23 -26.65 13.00
C GLY A 99 7.03 -27.35 11.65
N ASN A 100 5.93 -27.02 10.99
CA ASN A 100 5.78 -27.29 9.56
C ASN A 100 6.03 -26.00 8.78
N GLU A 101 7.22 -25.96 8.18
CA GLU A 101 7.71 -24.98 7.21
C GLU A 101 6.86 -25.06 5.92
N ILE A 102 6.22 -23.95 5.54
CA ILE A 102 5.64 -23.82 4.19
C ILE A 102 6.64 -23.06 3.33
N HIS A 103 7.32 -23.78 2.43
CA HIS A 103 8.10 -23.20 1.34
C HIS A 103 7.16 -22.67 0.24
N LEU A 104 7.44 -21.45 -0.23
CA LEU A 104 6.97 -20.90 -1.50
C LEU A 104 8.11 -20.95 -2.52
#